data_AF-A0A6J4CTM2-F1
#
_entry.id   AF-A0A6J4CTM2-F1
#
_cell.length_a   1.000
_cell.length_b   1.000
_cell.length_c   1.000
_cell.angle_alpha   90.00
_cell.angle_beta   90.00
_cell.angle_gamma   90.00
#
_symmetry.space_group_name_H-M   'P 1'
#
loop_
_entity.id
_entity.type
_entity.pdbx_description
1 polymer ?
#
loop_
_entity_poly.entity_id
_entity_poly.type
_entity_poly.pdbx_seq_one_letter_code
_entity_poly.pdbx_strand_id
1 'polypeptide(L)'
;MFVLFLVVLFSFFFGFFFYLFVYFVSFFDFYFCKSSSFESGFMSVGLIQNSFSIHFFVIMIMFVVFDLEIVIFIGILISDLNSFISFYFLFFFLFLFFYMEWYYGKLVWNF
;
A
#
# COMPACT_ATOMS: atom_id res chain seq x y z
N MET A 1 15.75 -20.91 7.91
CA MET A 1 15.83 -20.36 6.53
C MET A 1 15.20 -21.29 5.49
N PHE A 2 15.61 -22.56 5.40
CA PHE A 2 15.00 -23.52 4.44
C PHE A 2 13.48 -23.74 4.67
N VAL A 3 13.04 -23.82 5.93
CA VAL A 3 11.60 -23.95 6.27
C VAL A 3 10.80 -22.72 5.82
N LEU A 4 11.33 -21.50 6.00
CA LEU A 4 10.67 -20.27 5.52
C LEU A 4 10.54 -20.25 4.00
N PHE A 5 11.59 -20.67 3.30
CA PHE A 5 11.57 -20.80 1.84
C PHE A 5 10.50 -21.80 1.37
N LEU A 6 10.39 -22.96 2.03
CA LEU A 6 9.35 -23.95 1.74
C LEU A 6 7.93 -23.40 1.97
N VAL A 7 7.70 -22.66 3.05
CA VAL A 7 6.39 -22.05 3.34
C VAL A 7 5.99 -21.06 2.25
N VAL A 8 6.92 -20.23 1.77
CA VAL A 8 6.66 -19.27 0.69
C VAL A 8 6.38 -19.99 -0.63
N LEU A 9 7.12 -21.05 -0.96
CA LEU A 9 6.83 -21.84 -2.16
C LEU A 9 5.45 -22.51 -2.10
N PHE A 10 5.08 -23.03 -0.94
CA PHE A 10 3.76 -23.64 -0.74
C PHE A 10 2.62 -22.63 -0.90
N SER A 11 2.77 -21.40 -0.40
CA SER A 11 1.70 -20.38 -0.53
C SER A 11 1.47 -19.98 -1.99
N PHE A 12 2.54 -19.80 -2.78
CA PHE A 12 2.41 -19.54 -4.22
C PHE A 12 1.78 -20.73 -4.98
N PHE A 13 2.19 -21.96 -4.65
CA PHE A 13 1.64 -23.16 -5.25
C PHE A 13 0.12 -23.26 -5.02
N PHE A 14 -0.34 -23.05 -3.79
CA PHE A 14 -1.77 -23.08 -3.48
C PHE A 14 -2.54 -21.97 -4.20
N GLY A 15 -2.00 -20.74 -4.23
CA GLY A 15 -2.62 -19.63 -4.96
C GLY A 15 -2.81 -19.94 -6.45
N PHE A 16 -1.79 -20.50 -7.09
CA PHE A 16 -1.86 -20.92 -8.49
C PHE A 16 -2.84 -22.08 -8.70
N PHE A 17 -2.81 -23.09 -7.82
CA PHE A 17 -3.71 -24.23 -7.90
C PHE A 17 -5.17 -23.82 -7.80
N PHE A 18 -5.52 -22.95 -6.85
CA PHE A 18 -6.89 -22.44 -6.72
C PHE A 18 -7.33 -21.62 -7.94
N TYR A 19 -6.43 -20.80 -8.50
CA TYR A 19 -6.72 -20.06 -9.72
C TYR A 19 -7.02 -20.99 -10.90
N LEU A 20 -6.19 -22.03 -11.10
CA LEU A 20 -6.43 -23.04 -12.12
C LEU A 20 -7.74 -23.80 -11.87
N PHE A 21 -8.01 -24.18 -10.63
CA PHE A 21 -9.24 -24.89 -10.28
C PHE A 21 -10.47 -24.07 -10.63
N VAL A 22 -10.49 -22.77 -10.29
CA VAL A 22 -11.58 -21.86 -10.67
C VAL A 22 -11.69 -21.75 -12.18
N TYR A 23 -10.57 -21.62 -12.89
CA TYR A 23 -10.55 -21.57 -14.35
C TYR A 23 -11.18 -22.83 -14.98
N PHE A 24 -10.82 -24.02 -14.50
CA PHE A 24 -11.37 -25.29 -15.02
C PHE A 24 -12.84 -25.49 -14.69
N VAL A 25 -13.31 -25.05 -13.52
CA VAL A 25 -14.72 -25.18 -13.12
C VAL A 25 -15.59 -24.12 -13.80
N SER A 26 -15.04 -22.96 -14.17
CA SER A 26 -15.81 -21.86 -14.74
C SER A 26 -16.32 -22.16 -16.16
N PHE A 27 -17.60 -21.86 -16.38
CA PHE A 27 -18.19 -21.83 -17.71
C PHE A 27 -17.91 -20.46 -18.36
N PHE A 28 -17.26 -20.48 -19.52
CA PHE A 28 -16.88 -19.27 -20.27
C PHE A 28 -17.95 -18.91 -21.31
N ASP A 29 -18.75 -17.89 -21.00
CA ASP A 29 -19.61 -17.23 -21.98
C ASP A 29 -19.07 -15.84 -22.34
N PHE A 30 -18.71 -15.66 -23.62
CA PHE A 30 -18.15 -14.42 -24.16
C PHE A 30 -19.25 -13.47 -24.66
N TYR A 31 -19.96 -12.85 -23.73
CA TYR A 31 -20.91 -11.77 -24.04
C TYR A 31 -20.23 -10.41 -23.94
N PHE A 32 -20.31 -9.60 -25.00
CA PHE A 32 -19.69 -8.27 -25.06
C PHE A 32 -20.03 -7.38 -23.86
N CYS A 33 -21.30 -7.36 -23.45
CA CYS A 33 -21.78 -6.59 -22.30
C CYS A 33 -21.25 -7.10 -20.94
N LYS A 34 -20.86 -8.38 -20.85
CA LYS A 34 -20.22 -8.96 -19.66
C LYS A 34 -18.72 -8.64 -19.62
N SER A 35 -18.09 -8.48 -20.79
CA SER A 35 -16.68 -8.10 -20.92
C SER A 35 -16.43 -6.58 -20.89
N SER A 36 -17.47 -5.75 -21.06
CA SER A 36 -17.36 -4.29 -20.98
C SER A 36 -17.36 -3.80 -19.53
N SER A 37 -16.66 -2.69 -19.26
CA SER A 37 -16.65 -2.01 -17.96
C SER A 37 -18.07 -1.70 -17.50
N PHE A 38 -18.35 -1.98 -16.22
CA PHE A 38 -19.66 -1.76 -15.64
C PHE A 38 -19.87 -0.28 -15.33
N GLU A 39 -20.67 0.40 -16.15
CA GLU A 39 -21.07 1.79 -15.94
C GLU A 39 -22.60 1.91 -16.11
N SER A 40 -23.34 1.00 -15.48
CA SER A 40 -24.82 0.92 -15.55
C SER A 40 -25.40 0.90 -16.99
N GLY A 41 -24.67 0.33 -17.95
CA GLY A 41 -25.08 0.24 -19.35
C GLY A 41 -24.78 1.49 -20.19
N PHE A 42 -24.11 2.49 -19.62
CA PHE A 42 -23.58 3.61 -20.39
C PHE A 42 -22.29 3.22 -21.12
N MET A 43 -22.01 3.91 -22.23
CA MET A 43 -20.72 3.83 -22.90
C MET A 43 -19.65 4.31 -21.91
N SER A 44 -18.71 3.42 -21.59
CA SER A 44 -17.65 3.76 -20.64
C SER A 44 -16.93 5.02 -21.09
N VAL A 45 -16.66 5.94 -20.17
CA VAL A 45 -15.97 7.20 -20.46
C VAL A 45 -14.51 6.92 -20.84
N GLY A 46 -14.28 6.47 -22.09
CA GLY A 46 -12.98 6.28 -22.74
C GLY A 46 -11.86 5.71 -21.85
N LEU A 47 -10.62 6.08 -22.17
CA LEU A 47 -9.52 5.96 -21.21
C LEU A 47 -9.86 6.89 -20.05
N ILE A 48 -10.01 6.32 -18.84
CA ILE A 48 -10.14 7.06 -17.59
C ILE A 48 -8.79 7.76 -17.33
N GLN A 49 -8.52 8.82 -18.08
CA GLN A 49 -7.56 9.85 -17.73
C GLN A 49 -8.25 10.82 -16.77
N ASN A 50 -8.80 10.29 -15.68
CA ASN A 50 -9.16 11.17 -14.59
C ASN A 50 -7.87 11.79 -14.07
N SER A 51 -7.88 13.12 -13.92
CA SER A 51 -6.89 13.82 -13.13
C SER A 51 -6.87 13.15 -11.76
N PHE A 52 -5.79 12.41 -11.50
CA PHE A 52 -5.60 11.76 -10.21
C PHE A 52 -5.60 12.84 -9.14
N SER A 53 -6.34 12.62 -8.06
CA SER A 53 -6.40 13.64 -7.01
C SER A 53 -4.99 13.80 -6.42
N ILE A 54 -4.53 15.06 -6.39
CA ILE A 54 -3.21 15.40 -5.84
C ILE A 54 -3.10 14.93 -4.38
N HIS A 55 -4.24 14.84 -3.68
CA HIS A 55 -4.32 14.30 -2.33
C HIS A 55 -3.76 12.89 -2.20
N PHE A 56 -4.12 11.96 -3.09
CA PHE A 56 -3.58 10.60 -3.05
C PHE A 56 -2.07 10.58 -3.33
N PHE A 57 -1.59 11.48 -4.19
CA PHE A 57 -0.17 11.60 -4.47
C PHE A 57 0.62 12.12 -3.25
N VAL A 58 0.09 13.12 -2.54
CA VAL A 58 0.72 13.64 -1.31
C VAL A 58 0.75 12.56 -0.22
N ILE A 59 -0.33 11.78 -0.06
CA ILE A 59 -0.37 10.67 0.90
C ILE A 59 0.70 9.62 0.57
N MET A 60 0.89 9.28 -0.71
CA MET A 60 1.93 8.33 -1.12
C MET A 60 3.34 8.83 -0.77
N ILE A 61 3.62 10.11 -1.01
CA ILE A 61 4.92 10.70 -0.65
C ILE A 61 5.13 10.69 0.87
N MET A 62 4.12 11.09 1.65
CA MET A 62 4.22 11.07 3.12
C MET A 62 4.44 9.66 3.65
N PHE A 63 3.80 8.64 3.06
CA PHE A 63 4.04 7.24 3.42
C PHE A 63 5.49 6.81 3.19
N VAL A 64 6.08 7.16 2.04
CA VAL A 64 7.48 6.80 1.73
C VAL A 64 8.46 7.46 2.71
N VAL A 65 8.24 8.74 3.04
CA VAL A 65 9.09 9.45 4.00
C VAL A 65 8.96 8.83 5.38
N PHE A 66 7.74 8.59 5.85
CA PHE A 66 7.49 8.01 7.17
C PHE A 66 8.05 6.58 7.32
N ASP A 67 7.99 5.76 6.25
CA ASP A 67 8.57 4.42 6.25
C ASP A 67 10.11 4.46 6.40
N LEU A 68 10.78 5.41 5.73
CA LEU A 68 12.22 5.63 5.91
C LEU A 68 12.60 6.06 7.33
N GLU A 69 11.78 6.91 7.96
CA GLU A 69 12.02 7.34 9.33
C GLU A 69 11.84 6.20 10.33
N ILE A 70 10.86 5.31 10.12
CA ILE A 70 10.67 4.09 10.93
C ILE A 70 11.88 3.16 10.79
N VAL A 71 12.42 2.98 9.59
CA VAL A 71 13.62 2.16 9.37
C VAL A 71 14.81 2.70 10.18
N ILE A 72 15.01 4.02 10.18
CA ILE A 72 16.07 4.67 10.98
C ILE A 72 15.82 4.48 12.49
N PHE A 73 14.56 4.63 12.93
CA PHE A 73 14.17 4.45 14.32
C PHE A 73 14.43 3.02 14.83
N ILE A 74 14.07 2.01 14.03
CA ILE A 74 14.34 0.60 14.33
C ILE A 74 15.85 0.33 14.36
N GLY A 75 16.62 0.93 13.45
CA GLY A 75 18.08 0.78 13.43
C GLY A 75 18.73 1.20 14.75
N ILE A 76 18.27 2.29 15.36
CA ILE A 76 18.80 2.81 16.61
C ILE A 76 18.36 2.00 17.83
N LEU A 77 17.13 1.49 17.81
CA LEU A 77 16.67 0.54 18.82
C LEU A 77 17.55 -0.73 18.89
N ILE A 78 18.05 -1.18 17.74
CA ILE A 78 18.87 -2.39 17.65
C ILE A 78 20.34 -2.09 17.98
N SER A 79 20.87 -0.92 17.60
CA SER A 79 22.30 -0.63 17.70
C SER A 79 22.78 -0.40 19.13
N ASP A 80 22.05 0.35 19.96
CA ASP A 80 22.49 0.67 21.32
C ASP A 80 21.32 1.00 22.26
N LEU A 81 20.96 0.06 23.14
CA LEU A 81 19.94 0.25 24.20
C LEU A 81 20.31 1.37 25.20
N ASN A 82 21.60 1.69 25.34
CA ASN A 82 22.06 2.73 26.27
C ASN A 82 21.93 4.15 25.72
N SER A 83 21.62 4.31 24.44
CA SER A 83 21.51 5.61 23.78
C SER A 83 20.10 6.22 23.89
N PHE A 84 19.48 6.17 25.08
CA PHE A 84 18.13 6.69 25.34
C PHE A 84 17.92 8.13 24.81
N ILE A 85 18.95 8.96 24.88
CA ILE A 85 18.92 10.34 24.37
C ILE A 85 18.68 10.38 22.85
N SER A 86 19.33 9.50 22.08
CA SER A 86 19.17 9.45 20.63
C SER A 86 17.78 8.95 20.23
N PHE A 87 17.27 7.97 20.97
CA PHE A 87 15.91 7.47 20.82
C PHE A 87 14.87 8.56 21.07
N TYR A 88 14.95 9.27 22.20
CA TYR A 88 13.99 10.34 22.52
C TYR A 88 14.07 11.49 21.51
N PHE A 89 15.28 11.83 21.04
CA PHE A 89 15.45 12.88 20.04
C PHE A 89 14.75 12.53 18.72
N LEU A 90 14.96 11.31 18.20
CA LEU A 90 14.31 10.85 16.97
C LEU A 90 12.82 10.63 17.12
N PHE A 91 12.38 10.12 18.28
CA PHE A 91 10.96 10.01 18.59
C PHE A 91 10.30 11.39 18.56
N PHE A 92 10.92 12.40 19.18
CA PHE A 92 10.38 13.75 19.16
C PHE A 92 10.40 14.35 17.75
N PHE A 93 11.44 14.07 16.96
CA PHE A 93 11.53 14.47 15.56
C PHE A 93 10.38 13.89 14.73
N LEU A 94 10.11 12.59 14.83
CA LEU A 94 8.97 11.89 14.20
C LEU A 94 7.64 12.56 14.55
N PHE A 95 7.41 12.82 15.84
CA PHE A 95 6.19 13.46 16.32
C PHE A 95 6.02 14.88 15.79
N LEU A 96 7.10 15.66 15.75
CA LEU A 96 7.07 17.04 15.28
C LEU A 96 6.82 17.11 13.78
N PHE A 97 7.44 16.22 13.00
CA PHE A 97 7.21 16.12 11.56
C PHE A 97 5.75 15.81 11.26
N PHE A 98 5.17 14.81 11.92
CA PHE A 98 3.76 14.47 11.79
C PHE A 98 2.83 15.63 12.19
N TYR A 99 3.13 16.32 13.31
CA TYR A 99 2.35 17.46 13.75
C TYR A 99 2.39 18.62 12.73
N MET A 100 3.55 18.90 12.16
CA MET A 100 3.69 19.93 11.11
C MET A 100 2.82 19.58 9.90
N GLU A 101 2.87 18.34 9.41
CA GLU A 101 2.07 17.91 8.26
C GLU A 101 0.57 18.02 8.52
N TRP A 102 0.13 17.70 9.74
CA TRP A 102 -1.26 17.87 10.15
C TRP A 102 -1.65 19.35 10.22
N TYR A 103 -0.81 20.20 10.82
CA TYR A 103 -1.05 21.63 10.89
C TYR A 103 -1.16 22.30 9.51
N TYR A 104 -0.37 21.84 8.52
CA TYR A 104 -0.49 22.30 7.13
C TYR A 104 -1.75 21.80 6.41
N GLY A 105 -2.60 21.01 7.06
CA GLY A 105 -3.87 20.54 6.50
C GLY A 105 -3.71 19.57 5.32
N LYS A 106 -2.51 19.05 5.08
CA LYS A 106 -2.25 18.07 3.99
C LYS A 106 -3.00 16.75 4.20
N LEU A 107 -3.37 16.46 5.46
CA LEU A 107 -4.15 15.30 5.88
C LEU A 107 -5.67 15.55 5.86
N VAL A 108 -6.13 16.78 5.65
CA VAL A 108 -7.56 17.11 5.68
C VAL A 108 -8.16 16.89 4.29
N TRP A 109 -9.17 16.03 4.23
CA TRP A 109 -9.98 15.85 3.04
C TRP A 109 -11.14 16.82 3.09
N ASN A 110 -11.07 17.88 2.29
CA ASN A 110 -12.27 18.63 1.95
C ASN A 110 -12.95 17.91 0.80
N PHE A 111 -14.22 17.55 1.03
CA PHE A 111 -15.10 17.02 0.00
C PHE A 111 -15.28 18.00 -1.16
#